data_AF-A0A0K8Q503-F1
#
_entry.id   AF-A0A0K8Q503-F1
#
_cell.length_a   1.000
_cell.length_b   1.000
_cell.length_c   1.000
_cell.angle_alpha   90.00
_cell.angle_beta   90.00
_cell.angle_gamma   90.00
#
_symmetry.space_group_name_H-M   'P 1'
#
loop_
_entity.id
_entity.type
_entity.pdbx_description
1 polymer ?
#
loop_
_entity_poly.entity_id
_entity_poly.type
_entity_poly.pdbx_seq_one_letter_code
_entity_poly.pdbx_strand_id
1 'polypeptide(L)' 'MGHVHDRAPVIVPSDLFDAWLDPRTTSKDDVKDMLEAIPEAVLTPRVVTEKVNSVRNNGPDLIEPA' A
#
# COMPACT_ATOMS: atom_id res chain seq x y z
N MET A 1 -8.57 -5.82 -16.55
CA MET A 1 -8.02 -4.76 -15.67
C MET A 1 -6.63 -5.25 -15.24
N GLY A 2 -5.68 -5.36 -16.16
CA GLY A 2 -4.91 -4.25 -16.71
C GLY A 2 -3.79 -3.96 -15.71
N HIS A 3 -2.62 -4.57 -15.89
CA HIS A 3 -1.44 -4.36 -15.05
C HIS A 3 -1.22 -2.86 -14.85
N VAL A 4 -1.34 -2.38 -13.61
CA VAL A 4 -1.14 -0.94 -13.30
C VAL A 4 0.35 -0.64 -13.21
N HIS A 5 1.10 -1.45 -12.46
CA HIS A 5 2.54 -1.34 -12.26
C HIS A 5 3.16 -2.69 -11.88
N ASP A 6 4.47 -2.83 -12.08
CA ASP A 6 5.26 -4.02 -11.70
C ASP A 6 5.55 -4.12 -10.19
N ARG A 7 5.25 -3.06 -9.43
CA ARG A 7 5.44 -3.00 -7.97
C ARG A 7 4.16 -2.55 -7.29
N ALA A 8 3.96 -3.05 -6.07
CA ALA A 8 2.88 -2.67 -5.17
C ALA A 8 3.45 -2.34 -3.78
N PRO A 9 2.77 -1.51 -2.98
CA PRO A 9 3.13 -1.34 -1.58
C PRO A 9 2.87 -2.61 -0.77
N VAL A 10 3.64 -2.80 0.30
CA VAL A 10 3.31 -3.78 1.35
C VAL A 10 2.20 -3.16 2.21
N ILE A 11 1.04 -3.82 2.25
CA ILE A 11 -0.10 -3.39 3.08
C ILE A 11 -0.10 -4.25 4.33
N VAL A 12 0.27 -3.65 5.46
CA VAL A 12 0.36 -4.33 6.75
C VAL A 12 -1.06 -4.49 7.33
N PRO A 13 -1.49 -5.71 7.71
CA PRO A 13 -2.71 -5.94 8.47
C PRO A 13 -2.68 -5.26 9.84
N SER A 14 -3.83 -4.79 10.33
CA SER A 14 -3.90 -4.04 11.58
C SER A 14 -3.45 -4.82 12.82
N ASP A 15 -3.63 -6.14 12.81
CA ASP A 15 -3.18 -7.06 13.85
C ASP A 15 -1.66 -7.26 13.88
N LEU A 16 -0.94 -6.87 12.82
CA LEU A 16 0.52 -6.89 12.75
C LEU A 16 1.17 -5.53 13.02
N PHE A 17 0.38 -4.48 13.31
CA PHE A 17 0.93 -3.12 13.52
C PHE A 17 1.90 -3.04 14.70
N ASP A 18 1.60 -3.70 15.81
CA ASP A 18 2.47 -3.67 16.99
C ASP A 18 3.83 -4.30 16.69
N ALA A 19 3.84 -5.45 15.99
CA ALA A 19 5.08 -6.11 15.56
C ALA A 19 5.86 -5.27 14.54
N TRP A 20 5.14 -4.66 13.58
CA TRP A 20 5.74 -3.80 12.55
C TRP A 20 6.40 -2.55 13.11
N LEU A 21 5.82 -1.96 14.17
CA LEU A 21 6.28 -0.72 14.78
C LEU A 21 7.22 -0.93 15.97
N ASP A 22 7.51 -2.18 16.39
CA ASP A 22 8.38 -2.45 17.54
C ASP A 22 9.84 -2.08 17.22
N PRO A 23 10.42 -1.03 17.85
CA PRO A 23 11.79 -0.60 17.57
C PRO A 23 12.84 -1.58 18.10
N ARG A 24 12.44 -2.60 18.87
CA ARG A 24 13.35 -3.64 19.39
C ARG A 24 13.58 -4.76 18.38
N THR A 25 12.73 -4.88 17.36
CA THR A 25 12.92 -5.83 16.26
C THR A 25 14.10 -5.37 15.40
N THR A 26 15.26 -5.99 15.62
CA THR A 26 16.53 -5.62 14.96
C THR A 26 17.17 -6.77 14.20
N SER A 27 16.68 -8.00 14.41
CA SER A 27 17.10 -9.18 13.66
C SER A 27 16.54 -9.11 12.25
N LYS A 28 17.41 -9.37 11.26
CA LYS A 28 17.02 -9.40 9.85
C LYS A 28 16.07 -10.57 9.55
N ASP A 29 16.27 -11.70 10.21
CA ASP A 29 15.46 -12.90 9.99
C ASP A 29 14.03 -12.67 10.51
N ASP A 30 13.89 -12.03 11.69
CA ASP A 30 12.58 -11.68 12.26
C ASP A 30 11.80 -10.73 11.33
N VAL A 31 12.48 -9.74 10.73
CA VAL A 31 11.86 -8.83 9.74
C VAL A 31 11.43 -9.59 8.49
N LYS A 32 12.24 -10.55 8.04
CA LYS A 32 11.93 -11.38 6.87
C LYS A 32 10.70 -12.25 7.13
N ASP A 33 10.65 -12.94 8.27
CA ASP A 33 9.51 -13.77 8.66
C ASP A 33 8.23 -12.94 8.77
N MET A 34 8.32 -11.72 9.32
CA MET A 34 7.19 -10.79 9.36
C MET A 34 6.71 -10.40 7.96
N LEU A 35 7.62 -10.10 7.02
CA LEU A 35 7.25 -9.80 5.63
C LEU A 35 6.59 -10.98 4.93
N GLU A 36 7.05 -12.21 5.18
CA GLU A 36 6.47 -13.44 4.62
C GLU A 36 5.10 -13.76 5.23
N ALA A 37 4.83 -13.32 6.46
CA ALA A 37 3.54 -13.48 7.12
C ALA A 37 2.47 -12.48 6.64
N ILE A 38 2.87 -11.37 6.00
CA ILE A 38 1.92 -10.39 5.46
C ILE A 38 1.24 -10.98 4.22
N PRO A 39 -0.09 -11.11 4.21
CA PRO A 39 -0.81 -11.65 3.06
C PRO A 39 -0.73 -10.69 1.86
N GLU A 40 -0.87 -11.26 0.66
CA GLU A 40 -1.04 -10.45 -0.54
C GLU A 40 -2.30 -9.57 -0.42
N ALA A 41 -2.17 -8.29 -0.78
CA ALA A 41 -3.27 -7.35 -0.68
C ALA A 41 -4.30 -7.60 -1.79
N VAL A 42 -5.56 -7.79 -1.39
CA VAL A 42 -6.68 -7.88 -2.32
C VAL A 42 -7.23 -6.47 -2.60
N LEU A 43 -6.86 -5.90 -3.74
CA LEU A 43 -7.26 -4.55 -4.15
C LEU A 43 -8.06 -4.57 -5.45
N THR A 44 -9.01 -3.65 -5.58
CA THR A 44 -9.74 -3.41 -6.83
C THR A 44 -9.33 -2.05 -7.40
N PRO A 45 -8.60 -2.00 -8.54
CA PRO A 45 -8.21 -0.73 -9.14
C PRO A 45 -9.42 -0.03 -9.78
N ARG A 46 -9.43 1.30 -9.75
CA ARG A 46 -10.38 2.15 -10.48
C ARG A 46 -9.66 3.27 -11.21
N VAL A 47 -10.10 3.58 -12.43
CA VAL A 47 -9.55 4.70 -13.21
C VAL A 47 -10.11 6.01 -12.66
N VAL A 48 -9.24 7.01 -12.51
CA VAL A 48 -9.58 8.37 -12.08
C VAL A 48 -9.13 9.38 -13.14
N THR A 49 -9.60 10.61 -13.05
CA THR A 49 -9.29 11.68 -14.01
C THR A 49 -7.80 12.06 -14.01
N GLU A 50 -7.29 12.49 -15.17
CA GLU A 50 -5.91 13.01 -15.32
C GLU A 50 -5.63 14.26 -14.48
N LYS A 51 -6.65 14.91 -13.89
CA LYS A 51 -6.43 16.01 -12.94
C LYS A 51 -5.49 15.61 -11.79
N VAL A 52 -5.47 14.33 -11.40
CA VAL A 52 -4.59 13.82 -10.33
C VAL A 52 -3.10 13.97 -10.66
N ASN A 53 -2.74 14.14 -11.94
CA ASN A 53 -1.34 14.26 -12.39
C ASN A 53 -0.67 15.59 -11.93
N SER A 54 -1.45 16.60 -11.51
CA SER A 54 -0.93 17.89 -11.07
C SER A 54 -1.03 18.03 -9.55
N VAL A 55 0.11 18.16 -8.88
CA VAL A 55 0.21 18.37 -7.42
C VAL A 55 -0.43 19.66 -6.90
N ARG A 56 -0.86 20.57 -7.80
CA ARG A 56 -1.60 21.78 -7.43
C ARG A 56 -3.05 21.48 -7.08
N ASN A 57 -3.58 20.33 -7.52
CA ASN A 57 -4.94 19.91 -7.25
C ASN A 57 -4.99 19.13 -5.93
N ASN A 58 -5.93 19.46 -5.05
CA ASN A 58 -6.16 18.77 -3.77
C ASN A 58 -7.65 18.71 -3.44
N GLY A 59 -8.47 18.37 -4.45
CA GLY A 59 -9.91 18.24 -4.33
C GLY A 59 -10.34 16.80 -4.09
N PRO A 60 -11.51 16.56 -3.47
CA PRO A 60 -12.05 15.21 -3.31
C PRO A 60 -12.38 14.54 -4.66
N ASP A 61 -12.60 15.32 -5.71
CA ASP A 61 -12.87 14.82 -7.07
C ASP A 61 -11.71 14.01 -7.68
N LEU A 62 -10.51 14.10 -7.11
CA LEU A 62 -9.32 13.41 -7.61
C LEU A 62 -9.37 11.88 -7.43
N ILE A 63 -10.21 11.37 -6.55
CA ILE A 63 -10.36 9.93 -6.30
C ILE A 63 -11.66 9.35 -6.87
N GLU A 64 -12.49 10.20 -7.48
CA GLU A 64 -13.76 9.80 -8.10
C GLU A 64 -13.48 9.10 -9.45
N PRO A 65 -14.35 8.16 -9.88
CA PRO A 65 -14.22 7.51 -11.18
C PRO A 65 -14.22 8.52 -12.34
N ALA A 66 -13.35 8.28 -13.34
CA ALA A 66 -13.30 9.06 -14.58
C ALA A 66 -14.47 8.78 -15.53
#